data_AF-A0A0M9E730-F1
#
_entry.id   AF-A0A0M9E730-F1
#
_cell.length_a   1.000
_cell.length_b   1.000
_cell.length_c   1.000
_cell.angle_alpha   90.00
_cell.angle_beta   90.00
_cell.angle_gamma   90.00
#
_symmetry.space_group_name_H-M   'P 1'
#
loop_
_entity.id
_entity.type
_entity.pdbx_description
1 polymer ?
#
loop_
_entity_poly.entity_id
_entity_poly.type
_entity_poly.pdbx_seq_one_letter_code
_entity_poly.pdbx_strand_id
1 'polypeptide(L)'
;MSSIILSIQLSVPFNQRPTYYTEGTGREIWVAKNKTATSNFHSNTTEAKFITSSEELELLYKQRLHQEHPCLNKSAVSNLDFNLLEKYTGQKIRETPPISMLSDYGLTSDIPHNGQIYLHNSAVLCFCKQPSNFIRGSSESTFFIGKKTDVKNITHLKGPLSKQIEELFALSLSSGEYFQKSSFIDKNANLIVGLGISEELIRELISNAITHRDYQSPGNVIVRITEDFFEIENPGQFPDGFSWSNLINNEDTRSYPINFSIHQYLKRLLKFEGIGRGFETIREYIKTYGNDSITCETPIPGSCIRIRVLRPKNFTVKSSK
;
A
#
# COMPACT_ATOMS: atom_id res chain seq x y z
N MET A 1 -21.62 -68.27 -30.28
CA MET A 1 -22.39 -67.27 -29.52
C MET A 1 -21.39 -66.44 -28.73
N SER A 2 -21.37 -65.13 -28.63
CA SER A 2 -21.99 -63.99 -29.30
C SER A 2 -21.23 -62.78 -28.73
N SER A 3 -21.01 -61.78 -29.56
CA SER A 3 -20.34 -60.51 -29.27
C SER A 3 -20.95 -59.74 -28.09
N ILE A 4 -20.29 -58.68 -27.61
CA ILE A 4 -20.84 -57.30 -27.48
C ILE A 4 -19.81 -56.36 -26.82
N ILE A 5 -19.55 -55.24 -27.52
CA ILE A 5 -18.98 -53.97 -27.04
C ILE A 5 -20.14 -53.12 -26.54
N LEU A 6 -20.00 -52.37 -25.44
CA LEU A 6 -20.69 -51.10 -25.07
C LEU A 6 -20.38 -50.80 -23.58
N SER A 7 -20.32 -49.61 -23.01
CA SER A 7 -20.31 -48.20 -23.42
C SER A 7 -20.14 -47.35 -22.15
N ILE A 8 -19.64 -46.13 -22.34
CA ILE A 8 -19.60 -45.01 -21.38
C ILE A 8 -21.03 -44.53 -21.03
N GLN A 9 -21.23 -44.04 -19.79
CA GLN A 9 -22.11 -42.91 -19.35
C GLN A 9 -22.33 -43.03 -17.81
N LEU A 10 -22.55 -42.04 -16.95
CA LEU A 10 -22.46 -40.57 -16.85
C LEU A 10 -22.90 -40.25 -15.40
N SER A 11 -22.43 -39.14 -14.83
CA SER A 11 -23.05 -38.30 -13.78
C SER A 11 -23.30 -38.78 -12.32
N VAL A 12 -22.92 -37.89 -11.40
CA VAL A 12 -22.92 -37.87 -9.91
C VAL A 12 -24.34 -37.95 -9.29
N PRO A 13 -24.52 -38.27 -7.98
CA PRO A 13 -24.51 -37.18 -6.99
C PRO A 13 -23.84 -37.52 -5.64
N PHE A 14 -23.33 -36.46 -4.99
CA PHE A 14 -22.84 -36.44 -3.62
C PHE A 14 -23.80 -37.13 -2.64
N ASN A 15 -23.32 -38.11 -1.88
CA ASN A 15 -24.02 -38.62 -0.70
C ASN A 15 -23.33 -38.09 0.57
N GLN A 16 -23.77 -36.94 1.08
CA GLN A 16 -23.65 -36.62 2.50
C GLN A 16 -25.06 -36.59 3.09
N ARG A 17 -25.31 -37.44 4.10
CA ARG A 17 -26.50 -37.35 4.94
C ARG A 17 -26.08 -37.21 6.40
N PRO A 18 -26.32 -36.06 7.06
CA PRO A 18 -26.32 -35.98 8.51
C PRO A 18 -27.76 -35.98 9.04
N THR A 19 -28.06 -36.77 10.08
CA THR A 19 -29.34 -36.67 10.79
C THR A 19 -29.10 -36.89 12.27
N TYR A 20 -29.42 -35.89 13.09
CA TYR A 20 -29.52 -36.05 14.54
C TYR A 20 -30.75 -35.30 15.04
N TYR A 21 -31.57 -36.00 15.82
CA TYR A 21 -32.62 -35.42 16.66
C TYR A 21 -32.04 -35.17 18.06
N THR A 22 -32.27 -33.99 18.60
CA THR A 22 -32.01 -33.71 20.02
C THR A 22 -33.36 -33.63 20.74
N GLU A 23 -33.61 -34.57 21.66
CA GLU A 23 -34.80 -34.51 22.52
C GLU A 23 -34.75 -33.27 23.41
N GLY A 24 -35.82 -32.47 23.39
CA GLY A 24 -36.03 -31.36 24.33
C GLY A 24 -36.49 -30.02 23.75
N THR A 25 -36.42 -29.80 22.43
CA THR A 25 -36.79 -28.48 21.84
C THR A 25 -37.60 -28.53 20.55
N GLY A 26 -37.94 -29.72 20.02
CA GLY A 26 -38.88 -29.88 18.91
C GLY A 26 -38.49 -29.21 17.59
N ARG A 27 -37.20 -28.90 17.36
CA ARG A 27 -36.71 -28.32 16.11
C ARG A 27 -35.57 -29.15 15.52
N GLU A 28 -35.66 -29.43 14.22
CA GLU A 28 -34.57 -30.04 13.45
C GLU A 28 -33.46 -29.01 13.23
N ILE A 29 -32.20 -29.39 13.53
CA ILE A 29 -31.03 -28.56 13.27
C ILE A 29 -30.08 -29.33 12.36
N TRP A 30 -29.74 -28.71 11.22
CA TRP A 30 -28.78 -29.23 10.25
C TRP A 30 -27.35 -28.87 10.69
N VAL A 31 -26.59 -29.85 11.18
CA VAL A 31 -25.16 -29.65 11.50
C VAL A 31 -24.31 -30.56 10.63
N ALA A 32 -23.55 -29.97 9.71
CA ALA A 32 -22.51 -30.68 8.98
C ALA A 32 -21.29 -30.89 9.91
N LYS A 33 -20.94 -32.14 10.23
CA LYS A 33 -19.67 -32.46 10.89
C LYS A 33 -18.55 -32.25 9.87
N ASN A 34 -17.86 -31.11 9.95
CA ASN A 34 -16.48 -31.07 9.47
C ASN A 34 -15.67 -32.02 10.35
N LYS A 35 -14.97 -32.95 9.71
CA LYS A 35 -14.08 -33.91 10.36
C LYS A 35 -13.04 -33.10 11.15
N THR A 36 -13.19 -33.07 12.47
CA THR A 36 -12.27 -32.40 13.39
C THR A 36 -10.90 -33.06 13.22
N ALA A 37 -9.99 -32.36 12.55
CA ALA A 37 -8.57 -32.73 12.58
C ALA A 37 -8.06 -32.33 13.96
N THR A 38 -7.81 -33.33 14.80
CA THR A 38 -7.05 -33.23 16.03
C THR A 38 -5.75 -32.47 15.77
N SER A 39 -5.53 -31.43 16.58
CA SER A 39 -4.34 -30.60 16.61
C SER A 39 -3.12 -31.45 16.97
N ASN A 40 -2.44 -31.97 15.96
CA ASN A 40 -1.03 -32.30 16.04
C ASN A 40 -0.27 -31.12 15.47
N PHE A 41 0.50 -30.42 16.31
CA PHE A 41 1.64 -29.63 15.85
C PHE A 41 2.63 -30.59 15.17
N HIS A 42 2.41 -30.84 13.89
CA HIS A 42 3.43 -31.33 12.99
C HIS A 42 3.98 -30.13 12.24
N SER A 43 5.30 -29.99 12.29
CA SER A 43 6.09 -29.16 11.40
C SER A 43 5.80 -29.58 9.97
N ASN A 44 4.75 -29.02 9.37
CA ASN A 44 4.49 -29.15 7.96
C ASN A 44 5.49 -28.27 7.21
N THR A 45 6.65 -28.84 6.89
CA THR A 45 7.33 -28.50 5.63
C THR A 45 6.28 -28.55 4.54
N THR A 46 5.83 -27.39 4.11
CA THR A 46 4.79 -27.25 3.10
C THR A 46 5.43 -27.71 1.80
N GLU A 47 5.14 -28.93 1.36
CA GLU A 47 5.50 -29.35 0.00
C GLU A 47 4.87 -28.33 -0.95
N ALA A 48 5.72 -27.57 -1.64
CA ALA A 48 5.28 -26.57 -2.60
C ALA A 48 4.37 -27.26 -3.61
N LYS A 49 3.08 -26.90 -3.64
CA LYS A 49 2.14 -27.35 -4.68
C LYS A 49 2.77 -27.06 -6.03
N PHE A 50 3.12 -28.12 -6.78
CA PHE A 50 3.56 -27.98 -8.16
C PHE A 50 2.36 -27.54 -9.00
N ILE A 51 2.23 -26.23 -9.22
CA ILE A 51 1.33 -25.70 -10.24
C ILE A 51 1.88 -26.16 -11.58
N THR A 52 1.22 -27.15 -12.19
CA THR A 52 1.72 -27.86 -13.38
C THR A 52 1.03 -27.41 -14.66
N SER A 53 -0.12 -26.72 -14.57
CA SER A 53 -0.84 -26.22 -15.75
C SER A 53 -0.68 -24.71 -15.90
N SER A 54 -0.45 -24.26 -17.14
CA SER A 54 -0.37 -22.82 -17.48
C SER A 54 -1.66 -22.07 -17.15
N GLU A 55 -2.80 -22.75 -17.24
CA GLU A 55 -4.12 -22.19 -16.97
C GLU A 55 -4.35 -21.93 -15.46
N GLU A 56 -3.91 -22.85 -14.60
CA GLU A 56 -3.98 -22.66 -13.14
C GLU A 56 -3.09 -21.50 -12.70
N LEU A 57 -1.89 -21.37 -13.29
CA LEU A 57 -0.99 -20.25 -13.02
C LEU A 57 -1.60 -18.91 -13.47
N GLU A 58 -2.21 -18.87 -14.66
CA GLU A 58 -2.88 -17.67 -15.17
C GLU A 58 -4.08 -17.27 -14.30
N LEU A 59 -4.86 -18.24 -13.83
CA LEU A 59 -5.97 -18.00 -12.91
C LEU A 59 -5.48 -17.41 -11.58
N LEU A 60 -4.40 -17.95 -11.01
CA LEU A 60 -3.82 -17.44 -9.76
C LEU A 60 -3.32 -16.00 -9.92
N TYR A 61 -2.68 -15.67 -11.05
CA TYR A 61 -2.28 -14.30 -11.34
C TYR A 61 -3.48 -13.35 -11.45
N LYS A 62 -4.58 -13.77 -12.07
CA LYS A 62 -5.81 -12.95 -12.19
C LYS A 62 -6.51 -12.72 -10.86
N GLN A 63 -6.39 -13.63 -9.91
CA GLN A 63 -7.03 -13.53 -8.58
C GLN A 63 -6.23 -12.69 -7.58
N ARG A 64 -4.98 -12.32 -7.91
CA ARG A 64 -4.05 -11.66 -6.98
C ARG A 64 -3.62 -10.31 -7.50
N LEU A 65 -3.35 -9.39 -6.59
CA LEU A 65 -2.75 -8.10 -6.92
C LEU A 65 -1.37 -8.34 -7.52
N HIS A 66 -1.00 -7.55 -8.53
CA HIS A 66 0.29 -7.70 -9.20
C HIS A 66 1.49 -7.56 -8.25
N GLN A 67 1.33 -6.82 -7.17
CA GLN A 67 2.38 -6.64 -6.19
C GLN A 67 2.56 -7.87 -5.28
N GLU A 68 1.62 -8.82 -5.28
CA GLU A 68 1.73 -10.13 -4.64
C GLU A 68 2.32 -11.19 -5.58
N HIS A 69 2.46 -10.88 -6.87
CA HIS A 69 3.03 -11.78 -7.86
C HIS A 69 4.54 -11.98 -7.63
N PRO A 70 5.08 -13.17 -7.96
CA PRO A 70 6.52 -13.44 -7.90
C PRO A 70 7.30 -12.54 -8.88
N CYS A 71 8.33 -11.89 -8.36
CA CYS A 71 9.38 -11.28 -9.17
C CYS A 71 10.28 -12.39 -9.72
N LEU A 72 10.10 -12.73 -11.00
CA LEU A 72 10.81 -13.84 -11.66
C LEU A 72 12.33 -13.61 -11.80
N ASN A 73 12.82 -12.42 -11.47
CA ASN A 73 14.24 -12.12 -11.45
C ASN A 73 14.88 -12.50 -10.11
N LYS A 74 15.62 -13.62 -10.10
CA LYS A 74 16.30 -14.14 -8.90
C LYS A 74 17.37 -13.23 -8.32
N SER A 75 17.98 -12.35 -9.12
CA SER A 75 19.00 -11.44 -8.61
C SER A 75 18.42 -10.35 -7.70
N ALA A 76 17.09 -10.20 -7.63
CA ALA A 76 16.42 -9.34 -6.66
C ALA A 76 16.81 -9.67 -5.20
N VAL A 77 17.01 -10.95 -4.87
CA VAL A 77 17.43 -11.39 -3.52
C VAL A 77 18.79 -10.81 -3.15
N SER A 78 19.74 -10.83 -4.09
CA SER A 78 21.07 -10.23 -3.88
C SER A 78 21.06 -8.70 -3.86
N ASN A 79 19.98 -8.05 -4.30
CA ASN A 79 19.83 -6.60 -4.29
C ASN A 79 19.13 -6.07 -3.02
N LEU A 80 18.70 -6.95 -2.12
CA LEU A 80 18.07 -6.55 -0.86
C LEU A 80 19.00 -5.64 -0.04
N ASP A 81 18.42 -4.59 0.53
CA ASP A 81 19.08 -3.71 1.47
C ASP A 81 19.06 -4.36 2.85
N PHE A 82 20.25 -4.80 3.30
CA PHE A 82 20.38 -5.49 4.57
C PHE A 82 19.98 -4.60 5.73
N ASN A 83 20.25 -3.29 5.70
CA ASN A 83 19.87 -2.39 6.79
C ASN A 83 18.35 -2.30 6.94
N LEU A 84 17.61 -2.26 5.82
CA LEU A 84 16.14 -2.27 5.85
C LEU A 84 15.60 -3.62 6.32
N LEU A 85 16.21 -4.73 5.89
CA LEU A 85 15.83 -6.05 6.38
C LEU A 85 16.13 -6.21 7.87
N GLU A 86 17.26 -5.72 8.37
CA GLU A 86 17.59 -5.73 9.80
C GLU A 86 16.56 -4.89 10.58
N LYS A 87 16.21 -3.70 10.08
CA LYS A 87 15.17 -2.85 10.69
C LYS A 87 13.81 -3.54 10.74
N TYR A 88 13.45 -4.28 9.70
CA TYR A 88 12.19 -4.99 9.61
C TYR A 88 12.17 -6.26 10.48
N THR A 89 13.16 -7.14 10.31
CA THR A 89 13.22 -8.45 10.98
C THR A 89 13.67 -8.35 12.44
N GLY A 90 14.48 -7.35 12.78
CA GLY A 90 15.19 -7.24 14.08
C GLY A 90 16.41 -8.15 14.19
N GLN A 91 16.74 -8.92 13.15
CA GLN A 91 17.90 -9.81 13.12
C GLN A 91 19.04 -9.16 12.34
N LYS A 92 20.29 -9.41 12.76
CA LYS A 92 21.47 -8.94 12.01
C LYS A 92 21.68 -9.81 10.77
N ILE A 93 21.86 -9.18 9.62
CA ILE A 93 21.98 -9.82 8.30
C ILE A 93 23.29 -9.33 7.67
N ARG A 94 24.28 -10.23 7.63
CA ARG A 94 25.63 -9.91 7.12
C ARG A 94 25.86 -10.37 5.69
N GLU A 95 25.05 -11.31 5.24
CA GLU A 95 25.13 -11.95 3.93
C GLU A 95 23.74 -12.11 3.34
N THR A 96 23.67 -12.52 2.07
CA THR A 96 22.40 -12.70 1.38
C THR A 96 21.59 -13.80 2.08
N PRO A 97 20.42 -13.48 2.66
CA PRO A 97 19.66 -14.46 3.42
C PRO A 97 19.08 -15.54 2.50
N PRO A 98 18.95 -16.79 2.98
CA PRO A 98 18.28 -17.84 2.23
C PRO A 98 16.80 -17.50 2.01
N ILE A 99 16.23 -17.96 0.91
CA ILE A 99 14.83 -17.69 0.55
C ILE A 99 13.84 -18.19 1.60
N SER A 100 14.17 -19.26 2.34
CA SER A 100 13.36 -19.79 3.44
C SER A 100 13.18 -18.76 4.57
N MET A 101 14.27 -18.11 4.99
CA MET A 101 14.22 -17.05 5.98
C MET A 101 13.35 -15.88 5.49
N LEU A 102 13.47 -15.51 4.21
CA LEU A 102 12.64 -14.45 3.63
C LEU A 102 11.15 -14.83 3.61
N SER A 103 10.84 -16.12 3.42
CA SER A 103 9.48 -16.66 3.50
C SER A 103 8.90 -16.54 4.91
N ASP A 104 9.68 -16.80 5.95
CA ASP A 104 9.23 -16.69 7.36
C ASP A 104 8.79 -15.25 7.71
N TYR A 105 9.37 -14.26 7.04
CA TYR A 105 9.03 -12.84 7.18
C TYR A 105 7.97 -12.35 6.19
N GLY A 106 7.42 -13.27 5.38
CA GLY A 106 6.37 -13.00 4.40
C GLY A 106 6.84 -12.16 3.22
N LEU A 107 8.11 -12.25 2.82
CA LEU A 107 8.67 -11.48 1.69
C LEU A 107 8.60 -12.24 0.35
N THR A 108 8.18 -13.50 0.37
CA THR A 108 8.04 -14.36 -0.80
C THR A 108 6.61 -14.40 -1.31
N SER A 109 6.44 -14.68 -2.61
CA SER A 109 5.12 -14.94 -3.17
C SER A 109 4.66 -16.35 -2.83
N ASP A 110 3.38 -16.49 -2.52
CA ASP A 110 2.70 -17.78 -2.35
C ASP A 110 2.49 -18.51 -3.68
N ILE A 111 2.72 -17.84 -4.82
CA ILE A 111 2.62 -18.42 -6.16
C ILE A 111 4.01 -18.95 -6.56
N PRO A 112 4.24 -20.28 -6.51
CA PRO A 112 5.46 -20.84 -7.06
C PRO A 112 5.45 -20.72 -8.59
N HIS A 113 6.61 -20.44 -9.16
CA HIS A 113 6.80 -20.41 -10.61
C HIS A 113 7.84 -21.48 -10.98
N ASN A 114 7.45 -22.45 -11.82
CA ASN A 114 8.29 -23.61 -12.17
C ASN A 114 8.85 -24.37 -10.96
N GLY A 115 8.04 -24.55 -9.92
CA GLY A 115 8.43 -25.23 -8.67
C GLY A 115 9.42 -24.44 -7.79
N GLN A 116 9.63 -23.16 -8.08
CA GLN A 116 10.54 -22.30 -7.32
C GLN A 116 9.78 -21.15 -6.67
N ILE A 117 10.26 -20.76 -5.48
CA ILE A 117 9.75 -19.64 -4.69
C ILE A 117 10.57 -18.39 -5.02
N TYR A 118 9.88 -17.26 -5.15
CA TYR A 118 10.48 -15.97 -5.48
C TYR A 118 10.02 -14.92 -4.47
N LEU A 119 10.76 -13.82 -4.37
CA LEU A 119 10.25 -12.61 -3.72
C LEU A 119 8.99 -12.17 -4.45
N HIS A 120 7.96 -11.74 -3.71
CA HIS A 120 6.87 -11.02 -4.37
C HIS A 120 7.28 -9.58 -4.68
N ASN A 121 6.58 -8.95 -5.61
CA ASN A 121 6.88 -7.60 -6.08
C ASN A 121 6.87 -6.53 -4.97
N SER A 122 6.02 -6.68 -3.95
CA SER A 122 5.96 -5.76 -2.80
C SER A 122 7.27 -5.73 -2.00
N ALA A 123 7.85 -6.90 -1.71
CA ALA A 123 9.15 -6.97 -1.04
C ALA A 123 10.25 -6.35 -1.89
N VAL A 124 10.24 -6.56 -3.20
CA VAL A 124 11.20 -5.93 -4.11
C VAL A 124 11.11 -4.41 -4.02
N LEU A 125 9.90 -3.83 -4.09
CA LEU A 125 9.68 -2.39 -3.95
C LEU A 125 10.16 -1.83 -2.61
N CYS A 126 9.91 -2.56 -1.51
CA CYS A 126 10.20 -2.07 -0.16
C CYS A 126 11.62 -2.33 0.33
N PHE A 127 12.32 -3.35 -0.19
CA PHE A 127 13.59 -3.80 0.36
C PHE A 127 14.75 -3.86 -0.64
N CYS A 128 14.54 -3.89 -1.96
CA CYS A 128 15.66 -3.84 -2.90
C CYS A 128 16.24 -2.42 -2.99
N LYS A 129 17.57 -2.30 -3.06
CA LYS A 129 18.26 -1.00 -3.21
C LYS A 129 17.86 -0.29 -4.50
N GLN A 130 17.57 -1.05 -5.55
CA GLN A 130 17.20 -0.54 -6.88
C GLN A 130 16.00 -1.34 -7.43
N PRO A 131 14.78 -1.08 -6.93
CA PRO A 131 13.60 -1.83 -7.34
C PRO A 131 13.24 -1.62 -8.83
N SER A 132 13.61 -0.47 -9.41
CA SER A 132 13.36 -0.13 -10.82
C SER A 132 14.07 -1.06 -11.81
N ASN A 133 15.13 -1.77 -11.38
CA ASN A 133 15.80 -2.78 -12.20
C ASN A 133 14.97 -4.06 -12.38
N PHE A 134 14.01 -4.29 -11.48
CA PHE A 134 13.23 -5.53 -11.42
C PHE A 134 11.77 -5.30 -11.81
N ILE A 135 11.21 -4.15 -11.44
CA ILE A 135 9.81 -3.80 -11.71
C ILE A 135 9.80 -2.49 -12.49
N ARG A 136 9.33 -2.54 -13.73
CA ARG A 136 9.35 -1.40 -14.65
C ARG A 136 8.29 -0.36 -14.28
N GLY A 137 8.64 0.92 -14.39
CA GLY A 137 7.71 2.05 -14.36
C GLY A 137 7.05 2.34 -13.00
N SER A 138 7.37 1.59 -11.95
CA SER A 138 6.54 1.55 -10.74
C SER A 138 7.22 2.08 -9.47
N SER A 139 8.49 2.47 -9.49
CA SER A 139 9.25 2.62 -8.24
C SER A 139 9.94 3.97 -8.07
N GLU A 140 9.45 5.03 -8.72
CA GLU A 140 10.07 6.35 -8.65
C GLU A 140 9.07 7.43 -8.20
N SER A 141 9.61 8.42 -7.50
CA SER A 141 8.88 9.62 -7.08
C SER A 141 9.57 10.84 -7.67
N THR A 142 8.84 11.93 -7.85
CA THR A 142 9.39 13.18 -8.38
C THR A 142 8.98 14.34 -7.49
N PHE A 143 9.97 15.12 -7.07
CA PHE A 143 9.79 16.30 -6.25
C PHE A 143 10.02 17.55 -7.09
N PHE A 144 9.09 18.50 -6.97
CA PHE A 144 9.10 19.78 -7.65
C PHE A 144 9.01 20.91 -6.64
N ILE A 145 9.93 21.86 -6.75
CA ILE A 145 9.83 23.15 -6.06
C ILE A 145 9.97 24.29 -7.05
N GLY A 146 9.05 25.26 -6.99
CA GLY A 146 9.08 26.39 -7.90
C GLY A 146 7.91 27.35 -7.71
N LYS A 147 7.92 28.43 -8.49
CA LYS A 147 6.76 29.32 -8.60
C LYS A 147 5.75 28.70 -9.56
N LYS A 148 4.49 29.13 -9.47
CA LYS A 148 3.38 28.66 -10.32
C LYS A 148 3.69 28.68 -11.84
N THR A 149 4.60 29.56 -12.27
CA THR A 149 5.02 29.75 -13.67
C THR A 149 6.48 29.34 -13.95
N ASP A 150 7.25 28.90 -12.95
CA ASP A 150 8.69 28.65 -13.07
C ASP A 150 9.11 27.48 -12.16
N VAL A 151 9.20 26.29 -12.75
CA VAL A 151 9.66 25.07 -12.08
C VAL A 151 11.19 25.14 -11.99
N LYS A 152 11.72 25.50 -10.82
CA LYS A 152 13.16 25.76 -10.68
C LYS A 152 13.97 24.50 -10.49
N ASN A 153 13.47 23.53 -9.70
CA ASN A 153 14.21 22.32 -9.39
C ASN A 153 13.30 21.09 -9.47
N ILE A 154 13.76 20.08 -10.21
CA ILE A 154 13.13 18.76 -10.34
C ILE A 154 14.11 17.74 -9.77
N THR A 155 13.66 16.98 -8.77
CA THR A 155 14.44 15.88 -8.19
C THR A 155 13.70 14.58 -8.42
N HIS A 156 14.35 13.61 -9.07
CA HIS A 156 13.84 12.25 -9.20
C HIS A 156 14.39 11.38 -8.08
N LEU A 157 13.50 10.75 -7.32
CA LEU A 157 13.83 9.89 -6.20
C LEU A 157 13.68 8.42 -6.60
N LYS A 158 14.68 7.62 -6.26
CA LYS A 158 14.77 6.20 -6.58
C LYS A 158 15.16 5.39 -5.36
N GLY A 159 14.88 4.09 -5.42
CA GLY A 159 15.26 3.14 -4.37
C GLY A 159 14.04 2.61 -3.60
N PRO A 160 14.26 2.01 -2.43
CA PRO A 160 13.20 1.46 -1.60
C PRO A 160 12.12 2.49 -1.24
N LEU A 161 10.87 2.05 -1.14
CA LEU A 161 9.74 2.95 -0.86
C LEU A 161 9.88 3.75 0.45
N SER A 162 10.41 3.15 1.51
CA SER A 162 10.63 3.86 2.79
C SER A 162 11.60 5.01 2.63
N LYS A 163 12.68 4.81 1.86
CA LYS A 163 13.67 5.85 1.57
C LYS A 163 13.04 7.00 0.76
N GLN A 164 12.19 6.69 -0.22
CA GLN A 164 11.49 7.73 -0.98
C GLN A 164 10.58 8.58 -0.10
N ILE A 165 9.88 7.98 0.88
CA ILE A 165 9.07 8.72 1.85
C ILE A 165 9.95 9.67 2.68
N GLU A 166 11.04 9.15 3.26
CA GLU A 166 11.97 9.92 4.09
C GLU A 166 12.59 11.09 3.30
N GLU A 167 13.05 10.85 2.07
CA GLU A 167 13.66 11.88 1.22
C GLU A 167 12.64 12.92 0.73
N LEU A 168 11.44 12.51 0.29
CA LEU A 168 10.37 13.46 -0.08
C LEU A 168 9.98 14.35 1.09
N PHE A 169 9.89 13.77 2.29
CA PHE A 169 9.59 14.51 3.51
C PHE A 169 10.70 15.52 3.84
N ALA A 170 11.97 15.08 3.84
CA ALA A 170 13.11 15.95 4.10
C ALA A 170 13.23 17.10 3.07
N LEU A 171 12.99 16.82 1.78
CA LEU A 171 12.92 17.84 0.73
C LEU A 171 11.77 18.80 0.97
N SER A 172 10.62 18.31 1.43
CA SER A 172 9.46 19.16 1.75
C SER A 172 9.74 20.11 2.91
N LEU A 173 10.40 19.63 3.97
CA LEU A 173 10.78 20.47 5.11
C LEU A 173 11.86 21.50 4.75
N SER A 174 12.92 21.08 4.05
CA SER A 174 14.00 21.98 3.62
C SER A 174 13.52 23.00 2.58
N SER A 175 12.46 22.70 1.83
CA SER A 175 11.76 23.68 1.01
C SER A 175 11.13 24.80 1.82
N GLY A 176 10.79 24.57 3.09
CA GLY A 176 10.36 25.61 4.03
C GLY A 176 11.36 26.76 4.14
N GLU A 177 12.66 26.50 3.95
CA GLU A 177 13.71 27.53 3.93
C GLU A 177 13.59 28.48 2.74
N TYR A 178 13.23 27.95 1.56
CA TYR A 178 12.89 28.76 0.38
C TYR A 178 11.69 29.69 0.63
N PHE A 179 10.81 29.31 1.55
CA PHE A 179 9.62 30.08 1.91
C PHE A 179 9.71 30.72 3.30
N GLN A 180 10.88 30.80 3.95
CA GLN A 180 11.02 31.38 5.31
C GLN A 180 10.52 32.82 5.44
N LYS A 181 10.41 33.56 4.32
CA LYS A 181 9.78 34.90 4.29
C LYS A 181 8.25 34.86 4.40
N SER A 182 7.63 33.68 4.43
CA SER A 182 6.21 33.54 4.74
C SER A 182 6.02 33.20 6.20
N SER A 183 5.56 34.21 6.93
CA SER A 183 4.92 34.04 8.22
C SER A 183 3.40 34.19 8.08
N PHE A 184 2.67 33.52 8.97
CA PHE A 184 1.22 33.46 8.99
C PHE A 184 0.76 33.55 10.42
N ILE A 185 -0.42 34.13 10.64
CA ILE A 185 -1.06 34.11 11.94
C ILE A 185 -2.10 32.99 11.92
N ASP A 186 -2.00 32.04 12.84
CA ASP A 186 -3.01 31.00 13.00
C ASP A 186 -4.28 31.54 13.66
N LYS A 187 -5.31 30.70 13.77
CA LYS A 187 -6.58 31.05 14.43
C LYS A 187 -6.43 31.44 15.92
N ASN A 188 -5.31 31.11 16.55
CA ASN A 188 -5.00 31.39 17.95
C ASN A 188 -4.05 32.59 18.11
N ALA A 189 -3.84 33.39 17.05
CA ALA A 189 -2.91 34.51 17.01
C ALA A 189 -1.42 34.14 17.14
N ASN A 190 -1.04 32.88 16.91
CA ASN A 190 0.36 32.46 16.90
C ASN A 190 0.99 32.71 15.54
N LEU A 191 2.26 33.12 15.54
CA LEU A 191 3.07 33.26 14.34
C LEU A 191 3.59 31.89 13.90
N ILE A 192 3.13 31.40 12.75
CA ILE A 192 3.68 30.23 12.07
C ILE A 192 4.66 30.70 11.00
N VAL A 193 5.84 30.09 10.92
CA VAL A 193 6.90 30.40 9.95
C VAL A 193 7.07 29.23 8.98
N GLY A 194 7.47 29.50 7.73
CA GLY A 194 7.80 28.46 6.76
C GLY A 194 6.60 28.08 5.88
N LEU A 195 6.26 26.79 5.79
CA LEU A 195 5.17 26.31 4.91
C LEU A 195 3.76 26.64 5.45
N GLY A 196 3.60 26.85 6.75
CA GLY A 196 2.27 26.99 7.36
C GLY A 196 1.44 25.69 7.34
N ILE A 197 2.09 24.55 7.11
CA ILE A 197 1.52 23.20 7.07
C ILE A 197 2.31 22.37 8.07
N SER A 198 1.61 21.60 8.91
CA SER A 198 2.27 20.79 9.93
C SER A 198 3.10 19.67 9.31
N GLU A 199 4.19 19.31 9.98
CA GLU A 199 5.06 18.21 9.54
C GLU A 199 4.29 16.89 9.50
N GLU A 200 3.38 16.67 10.45
CA GLU A 200 2.54 15.49 10.53
C GLU A 200 1.64 15.37 9.29
N LEU A 201 1.05 16.48 8.82
CA LEU A 201 0.19 16.45 7.64
C LEU A 201 0.99 16.16 6.37
N ILE A 202 2.16 16.79 6.21
CA ILE A 202 3.05 16.55 5.06
C ILE A 202 3.46 15.08 5.02
N ARG A 203 3.90 14.53 6.16
CA ARG A 203 4.34 13.15 6.27
C ARG A 203 3.21 12.17 5.97
N GLU A 204 2.02 12.41 6.51
CA GLU A 204 0.85 11.56 6.30
C GLU A 204 0.41 11.57 4.83
N LEU A 205 0.39 12.73 4.17
CA LEU A 205 0.05 12.83 2.75
C LEU A 205 1.07 12.09 1.86
N ILE A 206 2.38 12.27 2.11
CA ILE A 206 3.44 11.59 1.36
C ILE A 206 3.36 10.06 1.59
N SER A 207 3.22 9.63 2.84
CA SER A 207 3.14 8.21 3.17
C SER A 207 1.92 7.55 2.55
N ASN A 208 0.76 8.21 2.56
CA ASN A 208 -0.45 7.71 1.93
C ASN A 208 -0.31 7.61 0.41
N ALA A 209 0.28 8.62 -0.24
CA ALA A 209 0.51 8.58 -1.67
C ALA A 209 1.40 7.40 -2.08
N ILE A 210 2.54 7.20 -1.40
CA ILE A 210 3.45 6.09 -1.70
C ILE A 210 2.79 4.75 -1.39
N THR A 211 2.19 4.60 -0.20
CA THR A 211 1.60 3.31 0.23
C THR A 211 0.45 2.85 -0.68
N HIS A 212 -0.36 3.79 -1.17
CA HIS A 212 -1.56 3.51 -1.97
C HIS A 212 -1.39 3.76 -3.47
N ARG A 213 -0.17 4.00 -3.95
CA ARG A 213 0.12 4.16 -5.38
C ARG A 213 -0.31 2.92 -6.16
N ASP A 214 -0.87 3.12 -7.36
CA ASP A 214 -0.97 2.04 -8.33
C ASP A 214 0.42 1.68 -8.89
N TYR A 215 0.98 0.58 -8.39
CA TYR A 215 2.28 0.05 -8.80
C TYR A 215 2.30 -0.61 -10.18
N GLN A 216 1.20 -0.63 -10.91
CA GLN A 216 1.18 -0.98 -12.34
C GLN A 216 1.19 0.26 -13.25
N SER A 217 0.83 1.43 -12.71
CA SER A 217 0.85 2.68 -13.47
C SER A 217 2.29 3.17 -13.72
N PRO A 218 2.58 3.66 -14.95
CA PRO A 218 3.89 4.21 -15.29
C PRO A 218 4.15 5.62 -14.74
N GLY A 219 3.13 6.31 -14.19
CA GLY A 219 3.25 7.66 -13.67
C GLY A 219 3.97 7.71 -12.32
N ASN A 220 4.74 8.74 -12.01
CA ASN A 220 5.41 8.87 -10.70
C ASN A 220 4.45 9.45 -9.65
N VAL A 221 4.75 9.23 -8.35
CA VAL A 221 4.21 10.13 -7.33
C VAL A 221 4.90 11.47 -7.48
N ILE A 222 4.11 12.53 -7.62
CA ILE A 222 4.60 13.88 -7.85
C ILE A 222 4.27 14.73 -6.64
N VAL A 223 5.29 15.22 -5.95
CA VAL A 223 5.14 16.21 -4.86
C VAL A 223 5.54 17.57 -5.41
N ARG A 224 4.66 18.56 -5.31
CA ARG A 224 4.88 19.92 -5.79
C ARG A 224 4.66 20.94 -4.67
N ILE A 225 5.66 21.78 -4.44
CA ILE A 225 5.58 22.87 -3.47
C ILE A 225 5.73 24.21 -4.19
N THR A 226 4.73 25.07 -4.01
CA THR A 226 4.70 26.44 -4.54
C THR A 226 4.42 27.44 -3.42
N GLU A 227 4.53 28.74 -3.70
CA GLU A 227 4.19 29.81 -2.74
C GLU A 227 2.76 29.70 -2.20
N ASP A 228 1.84 29.09 -2.96
CA ASP A 228 0.41 29.03 -2.65
C ASP A 228 -0.04 27.70 -2.04
N PHE A 229 0.64 26.60 -2.38
CA PHE A 229 0.17 25.25 -2.02
C PHE A 229 1.29 24.22 -1.89
N PHE A 230 0.95 23.16 -1.17
CA PHE A 230 1.62 21.85 -1.19
C PHE A 230 0.68 20.86 -1.89
N GLU A 231 1.16 20.16 -2.91
CA GLU A 231 0.35 19.28 -3.74
C GLU A 231 1.02 17.93 -3.90
N ILE A 232 0.22 16.86 -3.85
CA ILE A 232 0.64 15.51 -4.21
C ILE A 232 -0.29 14.97 -5.28
N GLU A 233 0.29 14.57 -6.40
CA GLU A 233 -0.38 13.85 -7.47
C GLU A 233 0.09 12.38 -7.42
N ASN A 234 -0.86 11.47 -7.24
CA ASN A 234 -0.63 10.05 -7.04
C ASN A 234 -1.36 9.22 -8.11
N PRO A 235 -0.66 8.35 -8.86
CA PRO A 235 -1.30 7.38 -9.74
C PRO A 235 -2.18 6.40 -8.96
N GLY A 236 -3.37 6.15 -9.48
CA GLY A 236 -4.38 5.29 -8.88
C GLY A 236 -5.66 6.03 -8.54
N GLN A 237 -6.53 5.33 -7.80
CA GLN A 237 -7.85 5.81 -7.39
C GLN A 237 -8.17 5.32 -5.99
N PHE A 238 -9.22 5.87 -5.38
CA PHE A 238 -9.70 5.38 -4.10
C PHE A 238 -10.24 3.95 -4.29
N PRO A 239 -10.09 3.07 -3.28
CA PRO A 239 -10.71 1.74 -3.34
C PRO A 239 -12.23 1.85 -3.50
N ASP A 240 -12.85 0.82 -4.06
CA ASP A 240 -14.31 0.79 -4.26
C ASP A 240 -15.06 1.05 -2.94
N GLY A 241 -16.06 1.94 -3.00
CA GLY A 241 -16.82 2.38 -1.82
C GLY A 241 -16.18 3.51 -1.02
N PHE A 242 -14.94 3.91 -1.34
CA PHE A 242 -14.28 5.05 -0.72
C PHE A 242 -14.24 6.25 -1.67
N SER A 243 -14.41 7.42 -1.09
CA SER A 243 -14.29 8.70 -1.77
C SER A 243 -13.65 9.71 -0.81
N TRP A 244 -13.15 10.81 -1.36
CA TRP A 244 -12.66 11.93 -0.55
C TRP A 244 -13.70 12.39 0.48
N SER A 245 -14.97 12.55 0.07
CA SER A 245 -16.03 13.00 0.97
C SER A 245 -16.24 12.03 2.14
N ASN A 246 -16.29 10.73 1.87
CA ASN A 246 -16.57 9.71 2.89
C ASN A 246 -15.42 9.66 3.92
N LEU A 247 -14.18 9.81 3.48
CA LEU A 247 -12.98 9.77 4.32
C LEU A 247 -12.83 11.03 5.19
N ILE A 248 -13.19 12.20 4.66
CA ILE A 248 -13.15 13.47 5.41
C ILE A 248 -14.34 13.62 6.36
N ASN A 249 -15.52 13.09 6.00
CA ASN A 249 -16.70 13.12 6.88
C ASN A 249 -16.65 12.07 8.01
N ASN A 250 -15.58 11.27 8.07
CA ASN A 250 -15.33 10.29 9.11
C ASN A 250 -16.39 9.18 9.20
N GLU A 251 -17.02 8.84 8.07
CA GLU A 251 -18.03 7.79 8.00
C GLU A 251 -17.42 6.39 8.12
N ASP A 252 -16.16 6.21 7.68
CA ASP A 252 -15.37 5.01 7.92
C ASP A 252 -13.93 5.38 8.35
N THR A 253 -13.55 4.99 9.57
CA THR A 253 -12.22 5.23 10.15
C THR A 253 -11.22 4.10 9.88
N ARG A 254 -11.67 2.99 9.29
CA ARG A 254 -10.81 1.82 9.04
C ARG A 254 -9.86 2.12 7.87
N SER A 255 -8.63 1.64 7.98
CA SER A 255 -7.65 1.72 6.90
C SER A 255 -7.83 0.54 5.95
N TYR A 256 -8.02 0.83 4.66
CA TYR A 256 -8.13 -0.18 3.60
C TYR A 256 -6.99 -0.01 2.61
N PRO A 257 -5.79 -0.50 2.95
CA PRO A 257 -4.69 -0.51 2.00
C PRO A 257 -5.03 -1.41 0.82
N ILE A 258 -4.84 -0.88 -0.40
CA ILE A 258 -4.99 -1.67 -1.63
C ILE A 258 -4.00 -2.83 -1.58
N ASN A 259 -2.75 -2.54 -1.21
CA ASN A 259 -1.72 -3.54 -1.00
C ASN A 259 -1.37 -3.65 0.49
N PHE A 260 -1.83 -4.74 1.12
CA PHE A 260 -1.58 -5.01 2.53
C PHE A 260 -0.10 -5.22 2.84
N SER A 261 0.65 -5.91 1.99
CA SER A 261 2.09 -6.16 2.20
C SER A 261 2.90 -4.88 2.23
N ILE A 262 2.75 -3.99 1.24
CA ILE A 262 3.43 -2.69 1.21
C ILE A 262 3.08 -1.88 2.46
N HIS A 263 1.79 -1.80 2.81
CA HIS A 263 1.34 -1.09 4.01
C HIS A 263 2.03 -1.64 5.28
N GLN A 264 2.03 -2.96 5.47
CA GLN A 264 2.62 -3.59 6.65
C GLN A 264 4.14 -3.40 6.73
N TYR A 265 4.85 -3.50 5.60
CA TYR A 265 6.29 -3.27 5.54
C TYR A 265 6.62 -1.83 5.90
N LEU A 266 5.98 -0.86 5.26
CA LEU A 266 6.20 0.56 5.51
C LEU A 266 5.83 0.94 6.94
N LYS A 267 4.71 0.45 7.46
CA LYS A 267 4.30 0.67 8.86
C LYS A 267 5.36 0.19 9.85
N ARG A 268 6.01 -0.95 9.58
CA ARG A 268 7.08 -1.48 10.45
C ARG A 268 8.40 -0.73 10.25
N LEU A 269 8.75 -0.39 9.02
CA LEU A 269 9.96 0.35 8.68
C LEU A 269 9.93 1.80 9.17
N LEU A 270 8.76 2.44 9.23
CA LEU A 270 8.59 3.86 9.55
C LEU A 270 7.94 4.09 10.93
N LYS A 271 7.85 3.06 11.78
CA LYS A 271 7.13 3.04 13.07
C LYS A 271 7.49 4.19 14.03
N PHE A 272 8.65 4.83 13.86
CA PHE A 272 9.12 5.94 14.68
C PHE A 272 8.68 7.33 14.21
N GLU A 273 7.92 7.43 13.11
CA GLU A 273 7.68 8.72 12.44
C GLU A 273 6.26 9.30 12.60
N GLY A 274 5.40 8.73 13.45
CA GLY A 274 4.03 9.24 13.65
C GLY A 274 3.10 9.03 12.45
N ILE A 275 3.50 8.18 11.49
CA ILE A 275 2.71 7.75 10.33
C ILE A 275 1.57 6.82 10.77
N GLY A 276 0.40 6.97 10.16
CA GLY A 276 -0.71 6.03 10.33
C GLY A 276 -1.82 6.53 11.24
N ARG A 277 -1.90 7.84 11.47
CA ARG A 277 -3.15 8.49 11.93
C ARG A 277 -4.19 8.54 10.80
N GLY A 278 -3.77 8.30 9.56
CA GLY A 278 -4.67 8.23 8.41
C GLY A 278 -5.28 9.59 8.11
N PHE A 279 -6.56 9.57 7.77
CA PHE A 279 -7.32 10.78 7.47
C PHE A 279 -7.62 11.66 8.70
N GLU A 280 -7.29 11.23 9.91
CA GLU A 280 -7.48 12.05 11.13
C GLU A 280 -6.69 13.36 11.06
N THR A 281 -5.40 13.30 10.73
CA THR A 281 -4.54 14.49 10.58
C THR A 281 -5.10 15.47 9.53
N ILE A 282 -5.63 14.93 8.43
CA ILE A 282 -6.24 15.72 7.34
C ILE A 282 -7.51 16.42 7.85
N ARG A 283 -8.37 15.71 8.59
CA ARG A 283 -9.60 16.27 9.19
C ARG A 283 -9.31 17.34 10.23
N GLU A 284 -8.30 17.15 11.07
CA GLU A 284 -7.87 18.15 12.06
C GLU A 284 -7.39 19.45 11.41
N TYR A 285 -6.67 19.32 10.29
CA TYR A 285 -6.26 20.47 9.49
C TYR A 285 -7.47 21.20 8.89
N ILE A 286 -8.40 20.46 8.26
CA ILE A 286 -9.64 21.02 7.71
C ILE A 286 -10.48 21.70 8.79
N LYS A 287 -10.62 21.10 9.98
CA LYS A 287 -11.32 21.69 11.12
C LYS A 287 -10.68 23.00 11.59
N THR A 288 -9.37 23.15 11.39
CA THR A 288 -8.60 24.32 11.82
C THR A 288 -8.61 25.45 10.80
N TYR A 289 -8.51 25.12 9.50
CA TYR A 289 -8.32 26.11 8.43
C TYR A 289 -9.51 26.22 7.46
N GLY A 290 -10.53 25.38 7.60
CA GLY A 290 -11.76 25.37 6.78
C GLY A 290 -11.75 24.29 5.69
N ASN A 291 -12.92 24.01 5.11
CA ASN A 291 -13.11 22.96 4.10
C ASN A 291 -12.32 23.19 2.82
N ASP A 292 -12.11 24.45 2.44
CA ASP A 292 -11.36 24.80 1.22
C ASP A 292 -9.84 24.71 1.42
N SER A 293 -9.37 24.38 2.64
CA SER A 293 -7.95 24.30 2.95
C SER A 293 -7.24 23.11 2.33
N ILE A 294 -7.97 22.04 2.03
CA ILE A 294 -7.47 20.88 1.32
C ILE A 294 -8.48 20.48 0.25
N THR A 295 -8.04 20.44 -1.00
CA THR A 295 -8.86 19.97 -2.11
C THR A 295 -8.35 18.64 -2.63
N CYS A 296 -9.29 17.82 -3.12
CA CYS A 296 -9.00 16.58 -3.82
C CYS A 296 -9.60 16.66 -5.22
N GLU A 297 -8.75 16.54 -6.23
CA GLU A 297 -9.10 16.54 -7.65
C GLU A 297 -8.75 15.17 -8.25
N THR A 298 -9.45 14.78 -9.31
CA THR A 298 -9.08 13.63 -10.15
C THR A 298 -8.79 14.14 -11.56
N PRO A 299 -7.54 14.60 -11.83
CA PRO A 299 -7.20 15.26 -13.10
C PRO A 299 -7.42 14.34 -14.30
N ILE A 300 -7.19 13.04 -14.08
CA ILE A 300 -7.49 11.97 -15.02
C ILE A 300 -8.41 11.01 -14.26
N PRO A 301 -9.74 11.02 -14.55
CA PRO A 301 -10.70 10.17 -13.86
C PRO A 301 -10.26 8.69 -13.90
N GLY A 302 -10.26 8.06 -12.73
CA GLY A 302 -9.93 6.64 -12.58
C GLY A 302 -8.44 6.28 -12.71
N SER A 303 -7.55 7.26 -12.85
CA SER A 303 -6.10 6.98 -13.02
C SER A 303 -5.20 7.81 -12.11
N CYS A 304 -5.69 8.91 -11.56
CA CYS A 304 -4.88 9.77 -10.74
C CYS A 304 -5.70 10.57 -9.72
N ILE A 305 -5.21 10.63 -8.49
CA ILE A 305 -5.70 11.49 -7.42
C ILE A 305 -4.70 12.61 -7.21
N ARG A 306 -5.19 13.84 -7.09
CA ARG A 306 -4.40 15.00 -6.71
C ARG A 306 -4.96 15.60 -5.43
N ILE A 307 -4.15 15.64 -4.37
CA ILE A 307 -4.48 16.33 -3.13
C ILE A 307 -3.67 17.63 -3.09
N ARG A 308 -4.34 18.75 -2.86
CA ARG A 308 -3.71 20.07 -2.74
C ARG A 308 -4.08 20.71 -1.40
N VAL A 309 -3.06 21.02 -0.61
CA VAL A 309 -3.16 21.78 0.64
C VAL A 309 -2.83 23.23 0.35
N LEU A 310 -3.78 24.13 0.57
CA LEU A 310 -3.57 25.57 0.41
C LEU A 310 -2.84 26.14 1.63
N ARG A 311 -1.91 27.07 1.40
CA ARG A 311 -1.21 27.73 2.49
C ARG A 311 -2.10 28.75 3.22
N PRO A 312 -1.86 28.99 4.52
CA PRO A 312 -2.74 29.85 5.32
C PRO A 312 -2.92 31.30 4.87
N LYS A 313 -2.01 31.86 4.06
CA LYS A 313 -2.12 33.24 3.53
C LYS A 313 -3.41 33.47 2.73
N ASN A 314 -4.01 32.39 2.23
CA ASN A 314 -5.19 32.43 1.38
C ASN A 314 -6.51 32.26 2.17
N PHE A 315 -6.44 32.00 3.48
CA PHE A 315 -7.63 31.98 4.33
C PHE A 315 -7.83 33.40 4.88
N THR A 316 -8.65 34.20 4.20
CA THR A 316 -9.29 35.32 4.90
C THR A 316 -10.03 34.72 6.10
N VAL A 317 -9.58 35.03 7.32
CA VAL A 317 -10.33 34.75 8.54
C VAL A 317 -11.68 35.43 8.36
N LYS A 318 -12.71 34.67 7.98
CA LYS A 318 -14.08 35.15 8.12
C LYS A 318 -14.29 35.25 9.62
N SER A 319 -14.25 36.47 10.15
CA SER A 319 -14.74 36.73 11.49
C SER A 319 -16.20 36.34 11.49
N SER A 320 -16.51 35.19 12.09
CA SER A 320 -17.87 34.88 12.52
C SER A 320 -18.21 35.91 13.59
N LYS A 321 -19.10 36.84 13.24
CA LYS A 321 -19.85 37.67 14.20
C LYS A 321 -20.69 36.79 15.10
#